data_AF-A0AAW1MTM3-F1
#
_entry.id   AF-A0AAW1MTM3-F1
#
_cell.length_a   1.000
_cell.length_b   1.000
_cell.length_c   1.000
_cell.angle_alpha   90.00
_cell.angle_beta   90.00
_cell.angle_gamma   90.00
#
_symmetry.space_group_name_H-M   'P 1'
#
loop_
_entity.id
_entity.type
_entity.pdbx_description
1 polymer ?
#
loop_
_entity_poly.entity_id
_entity_poly.type
_entity_poly.pdbx_seq_one_letter_code
_entity_poly.pdbx_strand_id
1 'polypeptide(L)'
;MTNTDSNAVNGAPGKPNLHPVYSVTNILNKVRMLDGVKVSYSAWVKLFTLHARGYKVLHHIDGTKPPPETDATYASWCEIDAHVLQWIYGSVSDEILPRILEADSTAHEA
;
A
#
# COMPACT_ATOMS: atom_id res chain seq x y z
N MET A 1 -33.61 46.32 -4.91
CA MET A 1 -33.72 45.51 -6.14
C MET A 1 -32.47 44.66 -6.25
N THR A 2 -32.62 43.40 -5.85
CA THR A 2 -31.61 42.34 -5.93
C THR A 2 -31.51 41.84 -7.37
N ASN A 3 -30.30 41.65 -7.89
CA ASN A 3 -29.91 40.41 -8.56
C ASN A 3 -28.44 40.51 -8.98
N THR A 4 -27.62 39.67 -8.37
CA THR A 4 -26.39 39.19 -9.01
C THR A 4 -26.47 37.66 -8.93
N ASP A 5 -26.70 37.07 -10.09
CA ASP A 5 -26.95 35.64 -10.25
C ASP A 5 -25.78 34.81 -9.75
N SER A 6 -26.15 33.84 -8.90
CA SER A 6 -25.28 32.78 -8.42
C SER A 6 -25.02 31.82 -9.56
N ASN A 7 -23.81 31.83 -10.15
CA ASN A 7 -23.38 30.77 -11.04
C ASN A 7 -22.71 29.67 -10.22
N ALA A 8 -23.51 28.75 -9.70
CA ALA A 8 -23.07 27.54 -9.04
C ALA A 8 -22.36 26.64 -10.08
N VAL A 9 -21.04 26.49 -9.94
CA VAL A 9 -20.28 25.43 -10.62
C VAL A 9 -20.67 24.11 -9.98
N ASN A 10 -21.72 23.48 -10.49
CA ASN A 10 -22.05 22.08 -10.22
C ASN A 10 -21.08 21.19 -10.98
N GLY A 11 -19.90 20.95 -10.41
CA GLY A 11 -19.02 19.88 -10.84
C GLY A 11 -19.66 18.54 -10.50
N ALA A 12 -19.98 17.73 -11.52
CA ALA A 12 -20.37 16.33 -11.33
C ALA A 12 -19.35 15.61 -10.44
N PRO A 13 -19.76 14.69 -9.54
CA PRO A 13 -18.80 13.93 -8.75
C PRO A 13 -17.96 13.09 -9.71
N GLY A 14 -16.68 13.46 -9.86
CA GLY A 14 -15.73 12.70 -10.65
C GLY A 14 -15.69 11.26 -10.14
N LYS A 15 -15.66 10.28 -11.05
CA LYS A 15 -15.53 8.86 -10.67
C LYS A 15 -14.34 8.72 -9.72
N PRO A 16 -14.50 8.03 -8.57
CA PRO A 16 -13.37 7.82 -7.67
C PRO A 16 -12.27 7.07 -8.43
N ASN A 17 -11.07 7.64 -8.45
CA ASN A 17 -9.91 6.98 -9.02
C ASN A 17 -9.51 5.83 -8.11
N LEU A 18 -9.43 4.63 -8.68
CA LEU A 18 -8.93 3.46 -7.95
C LEU A 18 -7.49 3.68 -7.50
N HIS A 19 -7.17 3.23 -6.29
CA HIS A 19 -5.83 3.31 -5.75
C HIS A 19 -4.86 2.48 -6.63
N PRO A 20 -3.64 2.96 -6.94
CA PRO A 20 -2.72 2.26 -7.86
C PRO A 20 -2.31 0.86 -7.39
N VAL A 21 -2.44 0.55 -6.10
CA VAL A 21 -2.19 -0.79 -5.53
C VAL A 21 -2.95 -1.90 -6.29
N TYR A 22 -4.17 -1.60 -6.74
CA TYR A 22 -5.05 -2.54 -7.45
C TYR A 22 -4.56 -2.88 -8.87
N SER A 23 -3.53 -2.20 -9.38
CA SER A 23 -2.95 -2.49 -10.69
C SER A 23 -1.81 -3.52 -10.66
N VAL A 24 -1.36 -3.93 -9.47
CA VAL A 24 -0.26 -4.90 -9.32
C VAL A 24 -0.81 -6.29 -9.10
N THR A 25 -0.70 -7.14 -10.12
CA THR A 25 -1.14 -8.54 -10.06
C THR A 25 -0.03 -9.52 -9.70
N ASN A 26 1.24 -9.16 -9.97
CA ASN A 26 2.40 -9.98 -9.64
C ASN A 26 3.57 -9.09 -9.19
N ILE A 27 3.84 -9.10 -7.89
CA ILE A 27 4.90 -8.30 -7.27
C ILE A 27 6.30 -8.67 -7.77
N LEU A 28 6.53 -9.94 -8.14
CA LEU A 28 7.85 -10.44 -8.55
C LEU A 28 8.35 -9.82 -9.87
N ASN A 29 7.44 -9.28 -10.69
CA ASN A 29 7.79 -8.50 -11.88
C ASN A 29 8.38 -7.12 -11.55
N LYS A 30 8.26 -6.66 -10.30
CA LYS A 30 8.69 -5.33 -9.84
C LYS A 30 9.76 -5.41 -8.76
N VAL A 31 9.63 -6.36 -7.83
CA VAL A 31 10.56 -6.58 -6.71
C VAL A 31 11.08 -8.01 -6.79
N ARG A 32 12.41 -8.18 -6.83
CA ARG A 32 13.02 -9.51 -6.85
C ARG A 32 12.85 -10.19 -5.49
N MET A 33 12.66 -11.50 -5.50
CA MET A 33 12.47 -12.31 -4.29
C MET A 33 13.68 -12.23 -3.34
N LEU A 34 13.42 -11.97 -2.05
CA LEU A 34 14.40 -12.10 -0.97
C LEU A 34 14.66 -13.57 -0.67
N ASP A 35 15.86 -14.04 -1.02
CA ASP A 35 16.32 -15.41 -0.78
C ASP A 35 17.60 -15.49 0.07
N GLY A 36 18.23 -14.35 0.37
CA GLY A 36 19.48 -14.30 1.13
C GLY A 36 20.72 -14.78 0.36
N VAL A 37 20.55 -15.24 -0.89
CA VAL A 37 21.63 -15.77 -1.74
C VAL A 37 21.84 -14.89 -2.97
N LYS A 38 20.79 -14.72 -3.80
CA LYS A 38 20.83 -13.86 -5.00
C LYS A 38 20.43 -12.44 -4.68
N VAL A 39 19.50 -12.27 -3.74
CA VAL A 39 19.02 -10.96 -3.29
C VAL A 39 19.19 -10.88 -1.78
N SER A 40 20.06 -9.99 -1.35
CA SER A 40 20.25 -9.68 0.06
C SER A 40 19.06 -8.87 0.60
N TYR A 41 18.88 -8.91 1.92
CA TYR A 41 17.90 -8.07 2.61
C TYR A 41 18.07 -6.59 2.26
N SER A 42 19.29 -6.05 2.28
CA SER A 42 19.55 -4.64 1.97
C SER A 42 19.19 -4.25 0.53
N ALA A 43 19.34 -5.17 -0.44
CA ALA A 43 18.92 -4.94 -1.81
C ALA A 43 17.39 -5.03 -1.94
N TRP A 44 16.77 -6.03 -1.29
CA TRP A 44 15.32 -6.19 -1.27
C TRP A 44 14.62 -4.97 -0.67
N VAL A 45 15.07 -4.49 0.50
CA VAL A 45 14.52 -3.29 1.14
C VAL A 45 14.54 -2.10 0.18
N LYS A 46 15.67 -1.83 -0.49
CA LYS A 46 15.77 -0.71 -1.45
C LYS A 46 14.77 -0.86 -2.61
N LEU A 47 14.61 -2.05 -3.16
CA LEU A 47 13.66 -2.32 -4.25
C LEU A 47 12.22 -2.19 -3.77
N PHE A 48 11.90 -2.74 -2.60
CA PHE A 48 10.56 -2.69 -2.02
C PHE A 48 10.16 -1.26 -1.64
N THR A 49 11.05 -0.47 -1.03
CA THR A 49 10.81 0.96 -0.75
C THR A 49 10.55 1.76 -2.03
N LEU A 50 11.28 1.49 -3.12
CA LEU A 50 11.05 2.15 -4.40
C LEU A 50 9.67 1.80 -4.97
N HIS A 51 9.29 0.52 -4.90
CA HIS A 51 7.98 0.04 -5.29
C HIS A 51 6.87 0.72 -4.46
N ALA A 52 6.97 0.67 -3.14
CA ALA A 52 6.00 1.28 -2.23
C ALA A 52 5.80 2.79 -2.51
N ARG A 53 6.90 3.52 -2.77
CA ARG A 53 6.82 4.94 -3.17
C ARG A 53 6.10 5.12 -4.51
N GLY A 54 6.42 4.32 -5.53
CA GLY A 54 5.79 4.40 -6.84
C GLY A 54 4.28 4.12 -6.81
N TYR A 55 3.84 3.29 -5.87
CA TYR A 55 2.44 2.91 -5.69
C TYR A 55 1.74 3.65 -4.54
N LYS A 56 2.36 4.71 -4.01
CA LYS A 56 1.79 5.60 -2.97
C LYS A 56 1.45 4.91 -1.63
N VAL A 57 2.15 3.84 -1.30
CA VAL A 57 1.93 3.05 -0.07
C VAL A 57 3.12 3.09 0.90
N LEU A 58 4.07 4.01 0.73
CA LEU A 58 5.25 4.09 1.59
C LEU A 58 4.89 4.25 3.09
N HIS A 59 3.80 4.96 3.38
CA HIS A 59 3.30 5.19 4.74
C HIS A 59 2.77 3.92 5.43
N HIS A 60 2.58 2.82 4.70
CA HIS A 60 2.25 1.52 5.32
C HIS A 60 3.48 0.81 5.92
N ILE A 61 4.71 1.25 5.60
CA ILE A 61 5.94 0.55 5.97
C ILE A 61 7.01 1.46 6.60
N ASP A 62 6.70 2.73 6.86
CA ASP A 62 7.64 3.72 7.40
C ASP A 62 7.39 4.08 8.87
N GLY A 63 6.50 3.34 9.54
CA GLY A 63 6.10 3.58 10.92
C GLY A 63 5.00 4.63 11.09
N THR A 64 4.45 5.17 10.00
CA THR A 64 3.24 5.98 10.06
C THR A 64 2.10 5.15 10.66
N LYS A 65 1.39 5.73 11.64
CA LYS A 65 0.27 5.08 12.29
C LYS A 65 -0.95 5.02 11.38
N PRO A 66 -1.77 3.96 11.45
CA PRO A 66 -3.04 3.94 10.75
C PRO A 66 -3.95 5.09 11.23
N PRO A 67 -4.90 5.52 10.39
CA PRO A 67 -5.96 6.41 10.85
C PRO A 67 -6.77 5.76 11.98
N PRO A 68 -7.46 6.53 12.84
CA PRO A 68 -8.36 5.96 13.84
C PRO A 68 -9.45 5.10 13.21
N GLU A 69 -9.92 4.05 13.90
CA GLU A 69 -11.00 3.19 13.39
C GLU A 69 -12.31 3.94 13.08
N THR A 70 -12.53 5.08 13.74
CA THR A 70 -13.69 5.95 13.51
C THR A 70 -13.55 6.83 12.26
N ASP A 71 -12.38 6.87 11.64
CA ASP A 71 -12.13 7.65 10.43
C ASP A 71 -12.78 6.97 9.21
N ALA A 72 -13.44 7.76 8.36
CA ALA A 72 -14.08 7.25 7.16
C ALA A 72 -13.11 6.58 6.18
N THR A 73 -11.81 6.85 6.28
CA THR A 73 -10.75 6.26 5.44
C THR A 73 -10.17 4.97 5.99
N TYR A 74 -10.47 4.59 7.24
CA TYR A 74 -9.87 3.42 7.90
C TYR A 74 -10.08 2.11 7.15
N ALA A 75 -11.29 1.87 6.65
CA ALA A 75 -11.58 0.67 5.86
C ALA A 75 -10.70 0.58 4.60
N SER A 76 -10.61 1.68 3.84
CA SER A 76 -9.75 1.74 2.65
C SER A 76 -8.26 1.62 2.98
N TRP A 77 -7.84 2.13 4.15
CA TRP A 77 -6.47 1.96 4.62
C TRP A 77 -6.17 0.48 4.89
N CYS A 78 -7.06 -0.24 5.59
CA CYS A 78 -6.91 -1.68 5.86
C CYS A 78 -6.86 -2.51 4.58
N GLU A 79 -7.69 -2.19 3.59
CA GLU A 79 -7.67 -2.86 2.28
C GLU A 79 -6.32 -2.69 1.58
N ILE A 80 -5.78 -1.45 1.56
CA ILE A 80 -4.47 -1.18 0.96
C ILE A 80 -3.36 -1.87 1.76
N ASP A 81 -3.43 -1.85 3.09
CA ASP A 81 -2.47 -2.48 3.99
C ASP A 81 -2.34 -3.99 3.71
N ALA A 82 -3.47 -4.68 3.54
CA ALA A 82 -3.50 -6.10 3.19
C ALA A 82 -2.80 -6.40 1.84
N HIS A 83 -2.89 -5.49 0.86
CA HIS A 83 -2.15 -5.65 -0.40
C HIS A 83 -0.64 -5.47 -0.21
N VAL A 84 -0.23 -4.54 0.65
CA VAL A 84 1.19 -4.34 0.99
C VAL A 84 1.74 -5.57 1.69
N LEU A 85 1.03 -6.14 2.67
CA LEU A 85 1.38 -7.41 3.31
C LEU A 85 1.52 -8.54 2.28
N GLN A 86 0.55 -8.65 1.37
CA GLN A 86 0.59 -9.66 0.32
C GLN A 86 1.81 -9.50 -0.60
N TRP A 87 2.26 -8.27 -0.86
CA TRP A 87 3.50 -8.00 -1.61
C TRP A 87 4.75 -8.36 -0.82
N ILE A 88 4.79 -8.11 0.50
CA ILE A 88 5.90 -8.54 1.35
C ILE A 88 6.01 -10.06 1.29
N TYR A 89 4.91 -10.77 1.58
CA TYR A 89 4.88 -12.24 1.54
C TYR A 89 5.19 -12.80 0.15
N GLY A 90 4.66 -12.20 -0.90
CA GLY A 90 4.90 -12.62 -2.28
C GLY A 90 6.31 -12.30 -2.81
N SER A 91 7.12 -11.54 -2.07
CA SER A 91 8.48 -11.17 -2.47
C SER A 91 9.56 -11.68 -1.51
N VAL A 92 9.22 -12.60 -0.60
CA VAL A 92 10.18 -13.37 0.19
C VAL A 92 10.15 -14.84 -0.24
N SER A 93 11.26 -15.54 -0.02
CA SER A 93 11.35 -16.98 -0.30
C SER A 93 10.59 -17.82 0.71
N ASP A 94 10.22 -19.05 0.32
CA ASP A 94 9.51 -20.02 1.18
C ASP A 94 10.30 -20.40 2.44
N GLU A 95 11.63 -20.22 2.45
CA GLU A 95 12.46 -20.46 3.64
C GLU A 95 12.37 -19.32 4.66
N ILE A 96 12.08 -18.10 4.19
CA ILE A 96 11.99 -16.88 5.00
C ILE A 96 10.54 -16.62 5.42
N LEU A 97 9.59 -16.88 4.53
CA LEU A 97 8.17 -16.59 4.75
C LEU A 97 7.65 -17.07 6.12
N PRO A 98 7.89 -18.32 6.58
CA PRO A 98 7.37 -18.80 7.86
C PRO A 98 7.90 -18.04 9.08
N ARG A 99 8.99 -17.28 8.94
CA ARG A 99 9.58 -16.48 10.03
C ARG A 99 8.95 -15.10 10.17
N ILE A 100 8.31 -14.61 9.12
CA ILE A 100 7.71 -13.27 9.06
C ILE A 100 6.19 -13.32 8.85
N LEU A 101 5.64 -14.50 8.59
CA LEU A 101 4.21 -14.75 8.52
C LEU A 101 3.68 -14.70 9.95
N GLU A 102 3.42 -13.48 10.43
CA GLU A 102 2.75 -13.27 11.70
C GLU A 102 1.31 -13.80 11.63
N ALA A 103 0.81 -14.32 12.74
CA ALA A 103 -0.48 -15.00 12.77
C ALA A 103 -1.68 -14.08 12.60
N ASP A 104 -1.58 -12.76 12.85
CA ASP A 104 -2.68 -11.79 12.68
C ASP A 104 -2.17 -10.32 12.70
N SER A 105 -0.98 -10.02 12.16
CA SER A 105 -0.37 -8.69 12.30
C SER A 105 -0.59 -7.81 11.06
N THR A 106 -0.99 -6.57 11.29
CA THR A 106 -1.12 -5.55 10.24
C THR A 106 0.27 -5.11 9.74
N ALA A 107 0.42 -4.54 8.54
CA ALA A 107 1.73 -4.11 8.03
C ALA A 107 2.39 -3.04 8.91
N HIS A 108 1.59 -2.35 9.73
CA HIS A 108 2.07 -1.41 10.74
C HIS A 108 2.82 -2.07 11.91
N GLU A 109 2.53 -3.34 12.20
CA GLU A 109 3.00 -4.06 13.38
C GLU A 109 4.16 -5.03 13.11
N ALA A 110 4.49 -5.29 11.84
CA ALA A 110 5.62 -6.13 11.39
C ALA A 110 6.89 -5.31 11.09
#